data_AF-A0A7J8B7V2-F1
#
_entry.id   AF-A0A7J8B7V2-F1
#
_cell.length_a   1.000
_cell.length_b   1.000
_cell.length_c   1.000
_cell.angle_alpha   90.00
_cell.angle_beta   90.00
_cell.angle_gamma   90.00
#
_symmetry.space_group_name_H-M   'P 1'
#
loop_
_entity.id
_entity.type
_entity.pdbx_description
1 polymer ?
#
loop_
_entity_poly.entity_id
_entity_poly.type
_entity_poly.pdbx_seq_one_letter_code
_entity_poly.pdbx_strand_id
1 'polypeptide(L)'
;MGSGAVRARYLVYFQYLGTDFNGVAAVRGAQRAVGVQNYLEEAAAKLKSVVPVKFVISSRTDAGVHALSNAAHLDVQRHSGQPPFPPEVLTEALNSHLRHPDIR
;
A
#
# COMPACT_ATOMS: atom_id res chain seq x y z
N MET A 1 -31.55 2.38 -11.47
CA MET A 1 -30.61 3.43 -11.03
C MET A 1 -29.29 2.74 -10.72
N GLY A 2 -28.29 2.87 -11.60
CA GLY A 2 -27.02 2.14 -11.44
C GLY A 2 -26.20 2.76 -10.32
N SER A 3 -25.93 2.02 -9.24
CA SER A 3 -24.96 2.45 -8.23
C SER A 3 -23.58 2.52 -8.90
N GLY A 4 -23.05 3.73 -9.09
CA GLY A 4 -21.72 3.94 -9.65
C GLY A 4 -20.63 3.22 -8.85
N ALA A 5 -19.44 3.07 -9.43
CA ALA A 5 -18.27 2.57 -8.72
C ALA A 5 -18.01 3.42 -7.46
N VAL A 6 -17.89 2.76 -6.30
CA VAL A 6 -17.67 3.44 -5.01
C VAL A 6 -16.17 3.55 -4.75
N ARG A 7 -15.70 4.76 -4.41
CA ARG A 7 -14.34 5.01 -3.93
C ARG A 7 -14.34 5.18 -2.42
N ALA A 8 -13.47 4.44 -1.74
CA ALA A 8 -13.22 4.59 -0.32
C ALA A 8 -11.75 4.92 -0.06
N ARG A 9 -11.50 5.79 0.92
CA ARG A 9 -10.17 6.11 1.43
C ARG A 9 -9.92 5.33 2.70
N TYR A 10 -8.76 4.70 2.78
CA TYR A 10 -8.31 3.96 3.95
C TYR A 10 -7.09 4.63 4.55
N LEU A 11 -7.07 4.71 5.87
CA LEU A 11 -5.85 4.93 6.64
C LEU A 11 -5.28 3.56 6.98
N VAL A 12 -4.00 3.35 6.68
CA VAL A 12 -3.28 2.13 7.02
C VAL A 12 -2.08 2.48 7.86
N TYR A 13 -1.84 1.65 8.88
CA TYR A 13 -0.61 1.64 9.65
C TYR A 13 0.19 0.43 9.21
N PHE A 14 1.49 0.62 9.03
CA PHE A 14 2.40 -0.43 8.57
C PHE A 14 3.75 -0.30 9.27
N GLN A 15 4.42 -1.44 9.36
CA GLN A 15 5.74 -1.59 9.95
C GLN A 15 6.70 -2.21 8.94
N TYR A 16 7.98 -1.90 9.09
CA TYR A 16 9.02 -2.57 8.32
C TYR A 16 10.39 -2.51 8.97
N LEU A 17 11.23 -3.51 8.65
CA LEU A 17 12.65 -3.44 8.92
C LEU A 17 13.37 -2.79 7.75
N GLY A 18 13.99 -1.62 7.97
CA GLY A 18 14.54 -0.76 6.92
C GLY A 18 15.77 -1.27 6.20
N THR A 19 16.45 -2.30 6.71
CA THR A 19 17.81 -2.69 6.33
C THR A 19 18.00 -2.92 4.83
N ASP A 20 17.02 -3.55 4.16
CA ASP A 20 17.10 -3.88 2.74
C ASP A 20 16.41 -2.84 1.82
N PHE A 21 15.98 -1.70 2.38
CA PHE A 21 15.22 -0.68 1.65
C PHE A 21 15.97 0.64 1.55
N ASN A 22 15.78 1.33 0.42
CA ASN A 22 16.29 2.69 0.21
C ASN A 22 15.34 3.76 0.80
N GLY A 23 14.81 3.48 1.98
CA GLY A 23 13.79 4.27 2.67
C GLY A 23 12.37 3.91 2.27
N VAL A 24 11.39 4.62 2.85
CA VAL A 24 9.97 4.32 2.61
C VAL A 24 9.46 4.76 1.24
N ALA A 25 9.99 5.85 0.69
CA ALA A 25 9.48 6.46 -0.54
C ALA A 25 9.73 5.57 -1.77
N ALA A 26 8.77 5.54 -2.69
CA ALA A 26 8.93 4.78 -3.92
C ALA A 26 10.09 5.30 -4.78
N VAL A 27 10.98 4.39 -5.18
CA VAL A 27 12.06 4.67 -6.14
C VAL A 27 11.55 4.39 -7.55
N ARG A 28 11.96 5.20 -8.54
CA ARG A 28 11.61 5.01 -9.96
C ARG A 28 12.88 4.86 -10.80
N GLY A 29 12.82 4.00 -11.83
CA GLY A 29 13.92 3.77 -12.78
C GLY A 29 14.60 2.41 -12.58
N ALA A 30 15.64 2.13 -13.38
CA ALA A 30 16.36 0.85 -13.40
C ALA A 30 17.33 0.65 -12.21
N GLN A 31 17.14 1.39 -11.11
CA GLN A 31 18.01 1.29 -9.95
C GLN A 31 17.78 -0.04 -9.22
N ARG A 32 18.86 -0.60 -8.68
CA ARG A 32 18.84 -1.80 -7.82
C ARG A 32 18.10 -1.56 -6.49
N ALA A 33 17.86 -0.29 -6.15
CA ALA A 33 17.25 0.17 -4.91
C ALA A 33 15.72 0.17 -5.00
N VAL A 34 15.07 -0.40 -4.00
CA VAL A 34 13.60 -0.46 -3.89
C VAL A 34 13.18 0.17 -2.55
N GLY A 35 12.13 0.99 -2.58
CA GLY A 35 11.53 1.55 -1.37
C GLY A 35 10.35 0.72 -0.88
N VAL A 36 9.99 0.87 0.39
CA VAL A 36 8.85 0.15 1.00
C VAL A 36 7.54 0.42 0.25
N GLN A 37 7.32 1.67 -0.17
CA GLN A 37 6.12 2.06 -0.94
C GLN A 37 5.99 1.31 -2.27
N ASN A 38 7.10 0.92 -2.92
CA ASN A 38 7.02 0.13 -4.15
C ASN A 38 6.32 -1.21 -3.88
N TYR A 39 6.69 -1.92 -2.80
CA TYR A 39 6.07 -3.18 -2.41
C TYR A 39 4.61 -3.02 -1.97
N LEU A 40 4.31 -1.95 -1.23
CA LEU A 40 2.93 -1.64 -0.81
C LEU A 40 2.02 -1.41 -2.03
N GLU A 41 2.48 -0.65 -3.03
CA GLU A 41 1.71 -0.39 -4.26
C GLU A 41 1.58 -1.64 -5.14
N GLU A 42 2.61 -2.49 -5.20
CA GLU A 42 2.53 -3.79 -5.87
C GLU A 42 1.52 -4.74 -5.23
N ALA A 43 1.49 -4.81 -3.89
CA ALA A 43 0.48 -5.58 -3.16
C ALA A 43 -0.92 -5.01 -3.41
N ALA A 44 -1.07 -3.70 -3.37
CA ALA A 44 -2.34 -3.03 -3.59
C ALA A 44 -2.87 -3.17 -5.02
N ALA A 45 -2.02 -3.39 -6.02
CA ALA A 45 -2.44 -3.72 -7.38
C ALA A 45 -3.29 -5.01 -7.43
N LYS A 46 -3.15 -5.91 -6.45
CA LYS A 46 -3.93 -7.15 -6.36
C LYS A 46 -5.33 -6.95 -5.77
N LEU A 47 -5.64 -5.77 -5.22
CA LEU A 47 -6.99 -5.41 -4.75
C LEU A 47 -8.01 -5.24 -5.89
N LYS A 48 -7.55 -5.23 -7.16
CA LYS A 48 -8.40 -5.08 -8.36
C LYS A 48 -9.27 -3.83 -8.31
N SER A 49 -8.69 -2.73 -7.86
CA SER A 49 -9.31 -1.41 -7.94
C SER A 49 -9.51 -1.01 -9.41
N VAL A 50 -10.60 -0.29 -9.70
CA VAL A 50 -10.92 0.23 -11.05
C VAL A 50 -9.81 1.15 -11.56
N VAL A 51 -9.16 1.89 -10.65
CA VAL A 51 -8.00 2.74 -10.94
C VAL A 51 -6.78 2.26 -10.15
N PRO A 52 -5.54 2.48 -10.64
CA PRO A 52 -4.33 2.12 -9.91
C PRO A 52 -4.33 2.72 -8.50
N VAL A 53 -4.09 1.88 -7.49
CA VAL A 53 -3.96 2.30 -6.10
C VAL A 53 -2.58 2.92 -5.89
N LYS A 54 -2.54 4.07 -5.22
CA LYS A 54 -1.29 4.72 -4.81
C LYS A 54 -1.31 4.98 -3.32
N PHE A 55 -0.15 4.90 -2.71
CA PHE A 55 0.02 5.23 -1.30
C PHE A 55 0.50 6.68 -1.17
N VAL A 56 -0.06 7.39 -0.20
CA VAL A 56 0.45 8.67 0.25
C VAL A 56 0.94 8.48 1.67
N ILE A 57 2.26 8.33 1.82
CA ILE A 57 2.91 8.07 3.11
C ILE A 57 2.87 9.34 3.98
N SER A 58 2.66 9.18 5.29
CA SER A 58 2.60 10.30 6.24
C SER A 58 3.96 10.94 6.52
N SER A 59 5.03 10.16 6.44
CA SER A 59 6.40 10.61 6.71
C SER A 59 7.43 9.87 5.87
N ARG A 60 8.55 10.53 5.59
CA ARG A 60 9.70 9.92 4.94
C ARG A 60 10.64 9.30 5.97
N THR A 61 11.30 8.24 5.57
CA THR A 61 12.46 7.66 6.23
C THR A 61 13.57 7.46 5.20
N ASP A 62 14.81 7.57 5.65
CA ASP A 62 15.99 7.33 4.81
C ASP A 62 16.33 5.84 4.75
N ALA A 63 17.28 5.48 3.89
CA ALA A 63 17.74 4.11 3.73
C ALA A 63 18.17 3.46 5.07
N GLY A 64 17.78 2.21 5.30
CA GLY A 64 18.11 1.48 6.52
C GLY A 64 17.24 1.80 7.74
N VAL A 65 16.44 2.87 7.74
CA VAL A 65 15.62 3.25 8.89
C VAL A 65 14.40 2.34 9.04
N HIS A 66 14.17 1.81 10.25
CA HIS A 66 13.01 0.99 10.58
C HIS A 66 11.80 1.84 11.00
N ALA A 67 10.58 1.29 10.88
CA ALA A 67 9.40 1.91 11.47
C ALA A 67 8.45 0.86 12.05
N LEU A 68 7.93 1.13 13.25
CA LEU A 68 6.98 0.24 13.93
C LEU A 68 5.51 0.58 13.62
N SER A 69 5.22 1.84 13.25
CA SER A 69 3.86 2.29 12.98
C SER A 69 3.87 3.54 12.09
N ASN A 70 4.45 3.41 10.89
CA ASN A 70 4.29 4.48 9.89
C ASN A 70 2.86 4.42 9.36
N ALA A 71 2.34 5.55 8.90
CA ALA A 71 0.99 5.65 8.37
C ALA A 71 1.00 6.03 6.88
N ALA A 72 -0.05 5.64 6.17
CA ALA A 72 -0.32 6.08 4.82
C ALA A 72 -1.81 6.11 4.57
N HIS A 73 -2.25 6.87 3.58
CA HIS A 73 -3.58 6.67 3.01
C HIS A 73 -3.52 6.15 1.58
N LEU A 74 -4.55 5.41 1.19
CA LEU A 74 -4.79 4.92 -0.15
C LEU A 74 -6.28 5.04 -0.50
N ASP A 75 -6.56 5.21 -1.79
CA ASP A 75 -7.91 5.20 -2.33
C ASP A 75 -8.13 3.90 -3.12
N VAL A 76 -9.20 3.17 -2.79
CA VAL A 76 -9.61 1.96 -3.52
C VAL A 76 -10.97 2.21 -4.14
N GLN A 77 -11.07 2.00 -5.46
CA GLN A 77 -12.31 2.14 -6.20
C GLN A 77 -12.82 0.77 -6.61
N ARG A 78 -13.95 0.34 -6.03
CA ARG A 78 -14.56 -0.96 -6.32
C ARG A 78 -15.45 -0.87 -7.56
N HIS A 79 -15.61 -1.98 -8.26
CA HIS A 79 -16.53 -2.06 -9.39
C HIS A 79 -17.98 -1.82 -8.93
N SER A 80 -18.85 -1.42 -9.85
CA SER A 80 -20.28 -1.19 -9.55
C SER A 80 -20.91 -2.39 -8.85
N GLY A 81 -21.70 -2.12 -7.81
CA GLY A 81 -22.35 -3.15 -6.99
C GLY A 81 -21.46 -3.80 -5.92
N GLN A 82 -20.16 -3.48 -5.87
CA GLN A 82 -19.27 -3.95 -4.82
C GLN A 82 -19.10 -2.88 -3.73
N PRO A 83 -19.36 -3.20 -2.45
CA PRO A 83 -19.09 -2.28 -1.36
C PRO A 83 -17.57 -2.11 -1.16
N PRO A 84 -17.14 -1.04 -0.46
CA PRO A 84 -15.78 -0.94 0.06
C PRO A 84 -15.37 -2.22 0.81
N PHE A 85 -14.07 -2.56 0.76
CA PHE A 85 -13.55 -3.61 1.63
C PHE A 85 -13.74 -3.23 3.11
N PRO A 86 -14.14 -4.16 3.98
CA PRO A 86 -13.93 -4.02 5.42
C PRO A 86 -12.42 -3.82 5.70
N PRO A 87 -12.03 -3.02 6.71
CA PRO A 87 -10.63 -2.76 7.02
C PRO A 87 -9.80 -4.03 7.23
N GLU A 88 -10.36 -5.04 7.88
CA GLU A 88 -9.68 -6.30 8.20
C GLU A 88 -9.38 -7.09 6.93
N VAL A 89 -10.35 -7.16 6.02
CA VAL A 89 -10.19 -7.80 4.70
C VAL A 89 -9.16 -7.06 3.84
N LEU A 90 -9.14 -5.73 3.91
CA LEU A 90 -8.13 -4.94 3.20
C LEU A 90 -6.73 -5.25 3.74
N THR A 91 -6.56 -5.27 5.06
CA THR A 91 -5.28 -5.57 5.71
C THR A 91 -4.81 -6.99 5.38
N GLU A 92 -5.69 -7.99 5.48
CA GLU A 92 -5.37 -9.37 5.11
C GLU A 92 -4.97 -9.50 3.64
N ALA A 93 -5.71 -8.85 2.73
CA ALA A 93 -5.42 -8.86 1.31
C ALA A 93 -4.06 -8.22 1.01
N LEU A 94 -3.76 -7.04 1.59
CA LEU A 94 -2.46 -6.39 1.44
C LEU A 94 -1.33 -7.29 1.96
N ASN A 95 -1.45 -7.83 3.17
CA ASN A 95 -0.45 -8.70 3.78
C ASN A 95 -0.22 -9.99 2.99
N SER A 96 -1.27 -10.60 2.42
CA SER A 96 -1.15 -11.80 1.58
C SER A 96 -0.40 -11.56 0.26
N HIS A 97 -0.27 -10.31 -0.16
CA HIS A 97 0.36 -9.91 -1.42
C HIS A 97 1.67 -9.16 -1.25
N LEU A 98 2.04 -8.80 -0.02
CA LEU A 98 3.36 -8.27 0.28
C LEU A 98 4.43 -9.33 0.04
N ARG A 99 5.35 -9.04 -0.88
CA ARG A 99 6.38 -9.99 -1.33
C ARG A 99 7.66 -9.94 -0.48
N HIS A 100 7.71 -9.08 0.53
CA HIS A 100 8.85 -8.98 1.44
C HIS A 100 8.44 -9.40 2.86
N PRO A 101 9.20 -10.29 3.53
CA PRO A 101 8.87 -10.72 4.89
C PRO A 101 8.91 -9.57 5.90
N ASP A 102 9.76 -8.57 5.66
CA ASP A 102 9.99 -7.45 6.57
C ASP A 102 9.05 -6.26 6.39
N ILE A 103 7.91 -6.41 5.71
CA ILE A 103 6.87 -5.38 5.61
C ILE A 103 5.55 -5.99 6.07
N ARG A 104 4.83 -5.33 6.97
CA ARG A 104 3.49 -5.73 7.45
C ARG A 104 2.59 -4.53 7.70
#